data_AF-A0A1T1C925-F1
#
_entry.id   AF-A0A1T1C925-F1
#
_cell.length_a   1.000
_cell.length_b   1.000
_cell.length_c   1.000
_cell.angle_alpha   90.00
_cell.angle_beta   90.00
_cell.angle_gamma   90.00
#
_symmetry.space_group_name_H-M   'P 1'
#
loop_
_entity.id
_entity.type
_entity.pdbx_description
1 polymer ?
#
loop_
_entity_poly.entity_id
_entity_poly.type
_entity_poly.pdbx_seq_one_letter_code
_entity_poly.pdbx_strand_id
1 'polypeptide(L)'
;MEITLHKLSVDTDSLPYDELIKAFTNFEFTNESYYTEEKIKGGGGYNCVEIKIIVENKNPNYGALRLIWEVSDKEISMEFFDAIVSTIKNISKDCNNSLVFRIVGGSYDIVDGSRRKFEYATFNAIAKLIDFK
;
A
#
# COMPACT_ATOMS: atom_id res chain seq x y z
N MET A 1 -27.97 23.20 12.22
CA MET A 1 -27.18 21.97 12.18
C MET A 1 -27.58 21.22 10.92
N GLU A 2 -26.69 21.16 9.94
CA GLU A 2 -26.56 20.03 9.03
C GLU A 2 -25.21 20.19 8.34
N ILE A 3 -24.36 19.19 8.54
CA ILE A 3 -23.01 19.13 8.02
C ILE A 3 -23.14 18.72 6.57
N THR A 4 -22.79 19.62 5.65
CA THR A 4 -22.64 19.27 4.24
C THR A 4 -21.48 18.28 4.14
N LEU A 5 -21.81 16.99 4.10
CA LEU A 5 -20.88 15.95 3.69
C LEU A 5 -20.48 16.25 2.25
N HIS A 6 -19.31 16.87 2.08
CA HIS A 6 -18.56 16.76 0.83
C HIS A 6 -18.22 15.28 0.68
N LYS A 7 -19.13 14.57 0.02
CA LYS A 7 -18.90 13.31 -0.64
C LYS A 7 -17.64 13.54 -1.48
N LEU A 8 -16.52 13.01 -1.02
CA LEU A 8 -15.29 12.92 -1.80
C LEU A 8 -15.67 12.19 -3.08
N SER A 9 -15.93 12.96 -4.13
CA SER A 9 -16.10 12.48 -5.48
C SER A 9 -14.79 11.81 -5.85
N VAL A 10 -14.85 10.50 -6.03
CA VAL A 10 -13.78 9.67 -6.57
C VAL A 10 -13.67 9.98 -8.07
N ASP A 11 -13.43 11.25 -8.42
CA ASP A 11 -13.39 11.79 -9.77
C ASP A 11 -12.04 12.51 -10.00
N THR A 12 -10.95 11.81 -9.71
CA THR A 12 -9.62 12.08 -10.28
C THR A 12 -9.04 10.74 -10.70
N ASP A 13 -9.05 10.47 -12.01
CA ASP A 13 -8.97 9.14 -12.64
C ASP A 13 -7.57 8.49 -12.67
N SER A 14 -6.63 8.94 -11.85
CA SER A 14 -5.31 8.32 -11.76
C SER A 14 -4.69 8.53 -10.39
N LEU A 15 -4.17 7.47 -9.78
CA LEU A 15 -3.30 7.55 -8.62
C LEU A 15 -2.09 8.45 -8.95
N PRO A 16 -1.68 9.39 -8.08
CA PRO A 16 -0.55 10.28 -8.32
C PRO A 16 0.78 9.56 -8.10
N TYR A 17 1.03 8.52 -8.92
CA TYR A 17 2.22 7.68 -8.80
C TYR A 17 3.51 8.49 -8.90
N ASP A 18 3.63 9.42 -9.83
CA ASP A 18 4.87 10.18 -10.04
C ASP A 18 5.26 11.04 -8.83
N GLU A 19 4.27 11.58 -8.12
CA GLU A 19 4.48 12.39 -6.92
C GLU A 19 4.83 11.49 -5.73
N LEU A 20 4.12 10.36 -5.58
CA LEU A 20 4.42 9.39 -4.54
C LEU A 20 5.81 8.76 -4.72
N ILE A 21 6.20 8.42 -5.95
CA ILE A 21 7.53 7.89 -6.26
C ILE A 21 8.62 8.87 -5.83
N LYS A 22 8.46 10.17 -6.15
CA LYS A 22 9.41 11.20 -5.74
C LYS A 22 9.48 11.34 -4.22
N ALA A 23 8.32 11.40 -3.57
CA ALA A 23 8.25 11.50 -2.11
C ALA A 23 8.90 10.28 -1.44
N PHE A 24 8.60 9.07 -1.93
CA PHE A 24 9.13 7.82 -1.41
C PHE A 24 10.65 7.71 -1.59
N THR A 25 11.16 8.07 -2.77
CA THR A 25 12.61 8.08 -3.04
C THR A 25 13.37 9.06 -2.15
N ASN A 26 12.74 10.19 -1.80
CA ASN A 26 13.34 11.19 -0.92
C ASN A 26 13.12 10.90 0.57
N PHE A 27 12.32 9.89 0.92
CA PHE A 27 12.06 9.54 2.31
C PHE A 27 13.30 8.90 2.94
N GLU A 28 13.75 9.47 4.05
CA GLU A 28 14.91 8.97 4.78
C GLU A 28 14.47 7.86 5.75
N PHE A 29 14.83 6.62 5.44
CA PHE A 29 14.53 5.47 6.30
C PHE A 29 15.49 5.40 7.49
N THR A 30 15.26 6.20 8.53
CA THR A 30 16.10 6.24 9.75
C THR A 30 15.93 5.03 10.68
N ASN A 31 14.75 4.43 10.75
CA ASN A 31 14.47 3.25 11.57
C ASN A 31 14.77 1.94 10.81
N GLU A 32 15.05 0.87 11.56
CA GLU A 32 15.25 -0.48 11.01
C GLU A 32 14.00 -1.02 10.31
N SER A 33 12.82 -0.65 10.81
CA SER A 33 11.55 -1.07 10.21
C SER A 33 10.44 -0.03 10.41
N TYR A 34 9.48 -0.08 9.50
CA TYR A 34 8.28 0.76 9.47
C TYR A 34 7.06 -0.13 9.29
N TYR A 35 6.04 0.07 10.12
CA TYR A 35 4.74 -0.58 9.96
C TYR A 35 3.76 0.41 9.35
N THR A 36 2.99 -0.05 8.35
CA THR A 36 1.87 0.70 7.82
C THR A 36 0.69 -0.22 7.55
N GLU A 37 -0.49 0.33 7.65
CA GLU A 37 -1.74 -0.35 7.34
C GLU A 37 -2.72 0.63 6.71
N GLU A 38 -3.53 0.10 5.80
CA GLU A 38 -4.61 0.84 5.19
C GLU A 38 -5.85 -0.04 5.02
N LYS A 39 -7.02 0.59 5.22
CA LYS A 39 -8.33 -0.03 5.06
C LYS A 39 -9.24 0.82 4.19
N ILE A 40 -9.60 0.29 3.02
CA ILE A 40 -10.56 0.91 2.10
C ILE A 40 -11.93 0.32 2.36
N LYS A 41 -12.89 1.16 2.73
CA LYS A 41 -14.30 0.80 2.86
C LYS A 41 -15.01 0.92 1.52
N GLY A 42 -15.76 -0.10 1.13
CA GLY A 42 -16.68 -0.09 0.00
C GLY A 42 -17.99 0.63 0.30
N GLY A 43 -18.84 0.73 -0.72
CA GLY A 43 -20.19 1.30 -0.59
C GLY A 43 -21.02 0.46 0.38
N GLY A 44 -21.57 1.10 1.42
CA GLY A 44 -22.39 0.44 2.44
C GLY A 44 -21.65 0.02 3.72
N GLY A 45 -20.33 0.24 3.82
CA GLY A 45 -19.58 0.11 5.08
C GLY A 45 -19.27 -1.31 5.55
N TYR A 46 -19.88 -2.34 4.96
CA TYR A 46 -19.62 -3.75 5.25
C TYR A 46 -18.47 -4.31 4.45
N ASN A 47 -18.31 -3.86 3.21
CA ASN A 47 -17.26 -4.35 2.36
C ASN A 47 -15.96 -3.60 2.65
N CYS A 48 -14.85 -4.31 2.85
CA CYS A 48 -13.56 -3.68 3.03
C CYS A 48 -12.41 -4.48 2.42
N VAL A 49 -11.34 -3.75 2.09
CA VAL A 49 -10.02 -4.30 1.78
C VAL A 49 -9.04 -3.68 2.77
N GLU A 50 -8.26 -4.53 3.43
CA GLU A 50 -7.24 -4.14 4.40
C GLU A 50 -5.91 -4.78 4.02
N ILE A 51 -4.83 -4.01 4.12
CA ILE A 51 -3.47 -4.49 3.91
C ILE A 51 -2.55 -3.98 5.02
N LYS A 52 -1.64 -4.84 5.47
CA LYS A 52 -0.62 -4.55 6.49
C LYS A 52 0.77 -4.84 5.91
N ILE A 53 1.63 -3.85 5.96
CA ILE A 53 2.96 -3.89 5.35
C ILE A 53 4.00 -3.51 6.39
N ILE A 54 5.07 -4.29 6.48
CA ILE A 54 6.31 -3.90 7.16
C ILE A 54 7.36 -3.60 6.09
N VAL A 55 7.99 -2.44 6.17
CA VAL A 55 9.14 -2.05 5.33
C VAL A 55 10.38 -2.08 6.20
N GLU A 56 11.27 -3.04 5.97
CA GLU A 56 12.56 -3.11 6.66
C GLU A 56 13.64 -2.39 5.85
N ASN A 57 14.37 -1.48 6.49
CA ASN A 57 15.54 -0.86 5.91
C ASN A 57 16.75 -1.77 6.15
N LYS A 58 17.19 -2.49 5.12
CA LYS A 58 18.42 -3.27 5.18
C LYS A 58 19.59 -2.43 4.70
N ASN A 59 20.75 -2.77 5.24
CA ASN A 59 22.02 -2.11 4.94
C ASN A 59 22.20 -1.94 3.41
N PRO A 60 22.66 -0.77 2.90
CA PRO A 60 22.72 -0.44 1.47
C PRO A 60 23.46 -1.47 0.60
N ASN A 61 24.32 -2.28 1.21
CA ASN A 61 25.10 -3.32 0.54
C ASN A 61 24.26 -4.50 0.00
N TYR A 62 22.96 -4.57 0.30
CA TYR A 62 22.07 -5.64 -0.18
C TYR A 62 21.35 -5.35 -1.51
N GLY A 63 21.49 -4.14 -2.06
CA GLY A 63 21.35 -3.76 -3.49
C GLY A 63 20.02 -4.02 -4.22
N ALA A 64 19.11 -4.82 -3.67
CA ALA A 64 17.88 -5.22 -4.33
C ALA A 64 16.68 -5.08 -3.38
N LEU A 65 15.59 -4.56 -3.92
CA LEU A 65 14.29 -4.63 -3.31
C LEU A 65 13.86 -6.10 -3.16
N ARG A 66 13.43 -6.48 -1.97
CA ARG A 66 12.87 -7.82 -1.72
C ARG A 66 11.42 -7.69 -1.27
N LEU A 67 10.63 -8.68 -1.66
CA LEU A 67 9.24 -8.82 -1.22
C LEU A 67 9.06 -10.18 -0.55
N ILE A 68 8.46 -10.19 0.63
CA ILE A 68 8.12 -11.39 1.39
C ILE A 68 6.61 -11.39 1.58
N TRP A 69 5.99 -12.51 1.25
CA TRP A 69 4.56 -12.74 1.40
C TRP A 69 4.32 -13.65 2.61
N GLU A 70 3.77 -13.09 3.69
CA GLU A 70 3.55 -13.79 4.97
C GLU A 70 2.07 -13.96 5.30
N VAL A 71 1.19 -13.60 4.36
CA VAL A 71 -0.26 -13.73 4.53
C VAL A 71 -0.77 -15.04 3.96
N SER A 72 -1.76 -15.61 4.64
CA SER A 72 -2.49 -16.77 4.15
C SER A 72 -3.54 -16.38 3.10
N ASP A 73 -3.94 -17.32 2.25
CA ASP A 73 -4.98 -17.11 1.23
C ASP A 73 -6.36 -16.74 1.83
N LYS A 74 -6.56 -17.04 3.13
CA LYS A 74 -7.75 -16.65 3.90
C LYS A 74 -7.75 -15.16 4.28
N GLU A 75 -6.59 -14.55 4.41
CA GLU A 75 -6.44 -13.13 4.75
C GLU A 75 -6.43 -12.26 3.50
N ILE A 76 -5.62 -12.66 2.51
CA ILE A 76 -5.56 -12.04 1.18
C ILE A 76 -5.38 -13.17 0.18
N SER A 77 -6.30 -13.30 -0.78
CA SER A 77 -6.13 -14.31 -1.81
C SER A 77 -4.94 -14.01 -2.72
N MET A 78 -4.22 -15.05 -3.13
CA MET A 78 -3.09 -14.98 -4.07
C MET A 78 -3.46 -14.31 -5.40
N GLU A 79 -4.74 -14.25 -5.78
CA GLU A 79 -5.17 -13.55 -7.00
C GLU A 79 -4.90 -12.03 -6.98
N PHE A 80 -4.70 -11.45 -5.79
CA PHE A 80 -4.38 -10.03 -5.59
C PHE A 80 -2.87 -9.78 -5.44
N PHE A 81 -2.05 -10.83 -5.39
CA PHE A 81 -0.59 -10.74 -5.24
C PHE A 81 0.02 -9.79 -6.27
N ASP A 82 -0.31 -9.99 -7.56
CA ASP A 82 0.25 -9.20 -8.65
C ASP A 82 -0.08 -7.71 -8.53
N ALA A 83 -1.29 -7.37 -8.05
CA ALA A 83 -1.69 -5.97 -7.87
C ALA A 83 -0.82 -5.30 -6.79
N ILE A 84 -0.69 -5.94 -5.62
CA ILE A 84 0.10 -5.43 -4.49
C ILE A 84 1.58 -5.30 -4.89
N VAL A 85 2.16 -6.35 -5.48
CA VAL A 85 3.57 -6.39 -5.87
C VAL A 85 3.88 -5.36 -6.95
N SER A 86 3.00 -5.20 -7.94
CA SER A 86 3.20 -4.22 -9.02
C SER A 86 3.13 -2.79 -8.48
N THR A 87 2.19 -2.50 -7.57
CA THR A 87 2.11 -1.19 -6.91
C THR A 87 3.36 -0.88 -6.10
N ILE A 88 3.86 -1.82 -5.30
CA ILE A 88 5.12 -1.66 -4.53
C ILE A 88 6.26 -1.37 -5.49
N LYS A 89 6.47 -2.23 -6.49
CA LYS A 89 7.56 -2.09 -7.47
C LYS A 89 7.52 -0.74 -8.16
N ASN A 90 6.34 -0.27 -8.55
CA ASN A 90 6.17 1.01 -9.20
C ASN A 90 6.56 2.18 -8.28
N ILE A 91 6.13 2.16 -7.02
CA ILE A 91 6.44 3.23 -6.06
C ILE A 91 7.93 3.26 -5.71
N SER A 92 8.54 2.10 -5.56
CA SER A 92 9.94 1.96 -5.13
C SER A 92 10.95 1.95 -6.30
N LYS A 93 10.51 2.13 -7.55
CA LYS A 93 11.33 1.87 -8.75
C LYS A 93 12.64 2.69 -8.80
N ASP A 94 12.62 3.89 -8.22
CA ASP A 94 13.74 4.83 -8.21
C ASP A 94 14.44 4.90 -6.83
N CYS A 95 14.03 4.06 -5.88
CA CYS A 95 14.59 4.04 -4.53
C CYS A 95 15.93 3.28 -4.51
N ASN A 96 16.98 3.95 -4.03
CA ASN A 96 18.33 3.36 -3.92
C ASN A 96 18.57 2.59 -2.62
N ASN A 97 17.59 2.59 -1.69
CA ASN A 97 17.71 1.89 -0.42
C ASN A 97 17.47 0.38 -0.59
N SER A 98 18.15 -0.43 0.21
CA SER A 98 17.87 -1.87 0.24
C SER A 98 16.67 -2.12 1.14
N LEU A 99 15.47 -2.07 0.56
CA LEU A 99 14.22 -2.26 1.29
C LEU A 99 13.69 -3.69 1.15
N VAL A 100 13.16 -4.22 2.25
CA VAL A 100 12.39 -5.47 2.26
C VAL A 100 10.94 -5.15 2.62
N PHE A 101 10.03 -5.38 1.68
CA PHE A 101 8.60 -5.26 1.90
C PHE A 101 8.03 -6.60 2.33
N ARG A 102 7.46 -6.65 3.53
CA ARG A 102 6.79 -7.83 4.07
C ARG A 102 5.30 -7.56 4.12
N ILE A 103 4.52 -8.33 3.38
CA ILE A 103 3.05 -8.30 3.47
C ILE A 103 2.68 -9.26 4.59
N VAL A 104 2.27 -8.70 5.73
CA VAL A 104 2.15 -9.44 7.01
C VAL A 104 0.71 -9.65 7.48
N GLY A 105 -0.26 -9.04 6.81
CA GLY A 105 -1.66 -9.21 7.14
C GLY A 105 -2.59 -8.49 6.17
N GLY A 106 -3.86 -8.81 6.28
CA GLY A 106 -4.93 -8.12 5.57
C GLY A 106 -6.26 -8.81 5.79
N SER A 107 -7.28 -8.25 5.15
CA SER A 107 -8.61 -8.86 5.08
C SER A 107 -9.32 -8.34 3.85
N TYR A 108 -10.20 -9.15 3.25
CA TYR A 108 -11.08 -8.70 2.18
C TYR A 108 -12.43 -9.42 2.23
N ASP A 109 -13.46 -8.72 1.77
CA ASP A 109 -14.74 -9.34 1.45
C ASP A 109 -14.72 -9.89 0.03
N ILE A 110 -15.03 -11.18 -0.15
CA ILE A 110 -15.00 -11.86 -1.45
C ILE A 110 -15.82 -11.14 -2.53
N VAL A 111 -16.93 -10.51 -2.13
CA VAL A 111 -17.84 -9.79 -3.04
C VAL A 111 -17.23 -8.46 -3.52
N ASP A 112 -16.24 -7.93 -2.80
CA ASP A 112 -15.71 -6.57 -3.01
C ASP A 112 -14.18 -6.51 -3.18
N GLY A 113 -13.51 -7.65 -3.04
CA GLY A 113 -12.10 -7.84 -3.35
C GLY A 113 -11.88 -7.62 -4.83
N SER A 114 -11.41 -6.43 -5.18
CA SER A 114 -10.98 -6.12 -6.55
C SER A 114 -9.50 -5.79 -6.55
N ARG A 115 -8.81 -6.16 -7.62
CA ARG A 115 -7.40 -5.81 -7.83
C ARG A 115 -7.15 -4.32 -7.65
N ARG A 116 -8.06 -3.48 -8.16
CA ARG A 116 -7.99 -2.02 -8.05
C ARG A 116 -8.04 -1.55 -6.59
N LYS A 117 -8.83 -2.20 -5.72
CA LYS A 117 -8.87 -1.85 -4.29
C LYS A 117 -7.59 -2.24 -3.55
N PHE A 118 -6.99 -3.38 -3.87
CA PHE A 118 -5.69 -3.75 -3.32
C PHE A 118 -4.57 -2.82 -3.82
N GLU A 119 -4.62 -2.39 -5.07
CA GLU A 119 -3.74 -1.34 -5.59
C GLU A 119 -3.90 -0.04 -4.78
N TYR A 120 -5.13 0.47 -4.63
CA TYR A 120 -5.37 1.68 -3.83
C TYR A 120 -4.94 1.52 -2.37
N ALA A 121 -5.24 0.38 -1.74
CA ALA A 121 -4.90 0.15 -0.33
C ALA A 121 -3.37 0.10 -0.15
N THR A 122 -2.67 -0.55 -1.08
CA THR A 122 -1.20 -0.61 -1.07
C THR A 122 -0.59 0.77 -1.30
N PHE A 123 -1.10 1.53 -2.27
CA PHE A 123 -0.68 2.90 -2.55
C PHE A 123 -0.83 3.78 -1.32
N ASN A 124 -2.03 3.81 -0.72
CA ASN A 124 -2.34 4.63 0.44
C ASN A 124 -1.55 4.20 1.68
N ALA A 125 -1.33 2.91 1.90
CA ALA A 125 -0.50 2.41 2.99
C ALA A 125 0.94 2.95 2.87
N ILE A 126 1.52 2.94 1.67
CA ILE A 126 2.87 3.46 1.43
C ILE A 126 2.89 5.00 1.52
N ALA A 127 1.88 5.67 0.97
CA ALA A 127 1.73 7.12 1.10
C ALA A 127 1.69 7.57 2.56
N LYS A 128 0.89 6.87 3.39
CA LYS A 128 0.79 7.11 4.83
C LYS A 128 2.10 6.83 5.56
N LEU A 129 2.86 5.82 5.15
CA LEU A 129 4.17 5.50 5.75
C LEU A 129 5.14 6.68 5.65
N ILE A 130 5.07 7.44 4.55
CA ILE A 130 5.95 8.57 4.27
C ILE A 130 5.27 9.93 4.48
N ASP A 131 4.10 9.97 5.13
CA ASP A 131 3.28 11.17 5.35
C ASP A 131 2.94 11.98 4.07
N PHE A 132 2.77 11.29 2.93
CA PHE A 132 2.31 11.88 1.67
C PHE A 132 0.80 12.19 1.72
N LYS A 133 0.40 13.43 1.38
CA LYS A 133 -0.97 13.96 1.50
C LYS A 133 -1.53 14.41 0.16
#